data_AF-A0A2T0XU68-F1
#
_entry.id   AF-A0A2T0XU68-F1
#
_cell.length_a   1.000
_cell.length_b   1.000
_cell.length_c   1.000
_cell.angle_alpha   90.00
_cell.angle_beta   90.00
_cell.angle_gamma   90.00
#
_symmetry.space_group_name_H-M   'P 1'
#
loop_
_entity.id
_entity.type
_entity.pdbx_description
1 polymer ?
#
loop_
_entity_poly.entity_id
_entity_poly.type
_entity_poly.pdbx_seq_one_letter_code
_entity_poly.pdbx_strand_id
1 'polypeptide(L)'
;MTVVGLVLAGLAAALHVYIFWLESVVWTTRARAVFGTSEQEAAATREMAFNQGFYNLFLAVVTAVGIVLAAAGAEGSGLDAAGSALVLAGTGSMAAAALVLFASSPGKRGAALKQGVLPLLAVVALVVGFTV
;
A
#
# COMPACT_ATOMS: atom_id res chain seq x y z
N MET A 1 10.92 13.53 -11.56
CA MET A 1 10.79 12.72 -10.31
C MET A 1 9.96 11.44 -10.52
N THR A 2 9.40 11.21 -11.71
CA THR A 2 8.50 10.09 -12.05
C THR A 2 9.11 8.72 -11.76
N VAL A 3 10.33 8.45 -12.23
CA VAL A 3 11.01 7.15 -11.99
C VAL A 3 11.16 6.86 -10.49
N VAL A 4 11.55 7.87 -9.70
CA VAL A 4 11.65 7.73 -8.23
C VAL A 4 10.28 7.41 -7.64
N GLY A 5 9.23 8.10 -8.08
CA GLY A 5 7.84 7.81 -7.69
C GLY A 5 7.41 6.37 -8.00
N LEU A 6 7.73 5.86 -9.20
CA LEU A 6 7.41 4.48 -9.60
C LEU A 6 8.19 3.44 -8.78
N VAL A 7 9.46 3.69 -8.48
CA VAL A 7 10.26 2.81 -7.60
C VAL A 7 9.68 2.76 -6.19
N LEU A 8 9.36 3.93 -5.61
CA LEU A 8 8.73 4.02 -4.29
C LEU A 8 7.36 3.34 -4.27
N ALA A 9 6.56 3.49 -5.34
CA ALA A 9 5.29 2.81 -5.49
C ALA A 9 5.46 1.28 -5.56
N GLY A 10 6.49 0.80 -6.26
CA GLY A 10 6.82 -0.63 -6.31
C GLY A 10 7.19 -1.18 -4.93
N LEU A 11 8.00 -0.44 -4.17
CA LEU A 11 8.33 -0.80 -2.77
C LEU A 11 7.09 -0.78 -1.87
N ALA A 12 6.19 0.20 -2.04
CA ALA A 12 4.94 0.27 -1.31
C ALA A 12 4.04 -0.95 -1.64
N ALA A 13 3.90 -1.30 -2.91
CA ALA A 13 3.14 -2.47 -3.35
C ALA A 13 3.72 -3.77 -2.76
N ALA A 14 5.05 -3.94 -2.79
CA ALA A 14 5.71 -5.10 -2.20
C ALA A 14 5.46 -5.22 -0.68
N LEU A 15 5.52 -4.09 0.04
CA LEU A 15 5.16 -4.05 1.46
C LEU A 15 3.70 -4.47 1.69
N HIS A 16 2.77 -4.03 0.85
CA HIS A 16 1.35 -4.37 1.00
C HIS A 16 1.05 -5.84 0.63
N VAL A 17 1.83 -6.44 -0.28
CA VAL A 17 1.81 -7.91 -0.49
C VAL A 17 2.31 -8.64 0.75
N TYR A 18 3.35 -8.13 1.42
CA TYR A 18 3.80 -8.70 2.69
C TYR A 18 2.74 -8.56 3.80
N ILE A 19 2.05 -7.42 3.88
CA ILE A 19 0.92 -7.22 4.82
C ILE A 19 -0.22 -8.19 4.50
N PHE A 20 -0.59 -8.37 3.22
CA PHE A 20 -1.54 -9.38 2.79
C PHE A 20 -1.15 -10.78 3.30
N TRP A 21 0.11 -11.17 3.16
CA TRP A 21 0.57 -12.47 3.66
C TRP A 21 0.39 -12.59 5.18
N LEU A 22 0.72 -11.53 5.94
CA LEU A 22 0.49 -11.51 7.39
C LEU A 22 -0.99 -11.64 7.75
N GLU A 23 -1.86 -10.89 7.07
CA GLU A 23 -3.29 -10.77 7.41
C GLU A 23 -4.14 -11.93 6.89
N SER A 24 -3.78 -12.54 5.76
CA SER A 24 -4.57 -13.60 5.13
C SER A 24 -3.99 -15.01 5.31
N VAL A 25 -2.67 -15.16 5.48
CA VAL A 25 -2.01 -16.48 5.52
C VAL A 25 -1.55 -16.85 6.93
N VAL A 26 -0.91 -15.93 7.64
CA VAL A 26 -0.28 -16.22 8.94
C VAL A 26 -0.87 -15.46 10.13
N TRP A 27 -2.11 -14.96 10.01
CA TRP A 27 -2.77 -14.10 10.99
C TRP A 27 -2.80 -14.68 12.41
N THR A 28 -3.28 -15.91 12.56
CA THR A 28 -3.42 -16.58 13.87
C THR A 28 -2.10 -17.16 14.40
N THR A 29 -1.00 -17.06 13.62
CA THR A 29 0.30 -17.62 13.96
C THR A 29 1.36 -16.54 14.08
N ARG A 30 2.16 -16.32 13.03
CA ARG A 30 3.32 -15.41 13.04
C ARG A 30 2.93 -13.94 13.10
N ALA A 31 1.78 -13.57 12.55
CA ALA A 31 1.35 -12.18 12.54
C ALA A 31 1.09 -11.64 13.96
N ARG A 32 0.71 -12.50 14.92
CA ARG A 32 0.51 -12.09 16.32
C ARG A 32 1.70 -11.35 16.92
N ALA A 33 2.93 -11.78 16.61
CA ALA A 33 4.14 -11.11 17.08
C ALA A 33 4.35 -9.72 16.45
N VAL A 34 3.84 -9.51 15.23
CA VAL A 34 3.94 -8.23 14.51
C VAL A 34 2.85 -7.26 14.98
N PHE A 35 1.63 -7.76 15.17
CA PHE A 35 0.46 -6.96 15.52
C PHE A 35 0.21 -6.86 17.03
N GLY A 36 0.93 -7.63 17.85
CA GLY A 36 0.81 -7.63 19.31
C GLY A 36 -0.51 -8.21 19.81
N THR A 37 -1.13 -9.12 19.05
CA THR A 37 -2.44 -9.71 19.39
C THR A 37 -2.29 -10.99 20.20
N SER A 38 -3.20 -11.20 21.15
CA SER A 38 -3.36 -12.47 21.84
C SER A 38 -3.91 -13.56 20.90
N GLU A 39 -3.85 -14.82 21.32
CA GLU A 39 -4.45 -15.93 20.55
C GLU A 39 -5.95 -15.76 20.34
N GLN A 40 -6.66 -15.38 21.40
CA GLN A 40 -8.11 -15.19 21.38
C GLN A 40 -8.51 -14.03 20.47
N GLU A 41 -7.81 -12.90 20.53
CA GLU A 41 -8.05 -11.77 19.63
C GLU A 41 -7.78 -12.12 18.17
N ALA A 42 -6.68 -12.83 17.90
CA ALA A 42 -6.33 -13.24 16.53
C ALA A 42 -7.36 -14.23 15.96
N ALA A 43 -7.86 -15.16 16.78
CA ALA A 43 -8.93 -16.07 16.39
C ALA A 43 -10.25 -15.31 16.11
N ALA A 44 -10.63 -14.38 17.01
CA ALA A 44 -11.85 -13.60 16.89
C ALA A 44 -11.87 -12.64 15.68
N THR A 45 -10.69 -12.19 15.22
CA THR A 45 -10.55 -11.24 14.10
C THR A 45 -10.10 -11.88 12.79
N ARG A 46 -9.99 -13.21 12.74
CA ARG A 46 -9.43 -13.93 11.59
C ARG A 46 -10.10 -13.59 10.25
N GLU A 47 -11.43 -13.56 10.21
CA GLU A 47 -12.17 -13.28 8.97
C GLU A 47 -12.02 -11.82 8.54
N MET A 48 -12.04 -10.89 9.51
CA MET A 48 -11.81 -9.47 9.25
C MET A 48 -10.40 -9.22 8.70
N ALA A 49 -9.38 -9.81 9.32
CA ALA A 49 -8.00 -9.72 8.86
C ALA A 49 -7.83 -10.34 7.47
N PHE A 50 -8.44 -11.50 7.23
CA PHE A 50 -8.39 -12.14 5.92
C PHE A 50 -8.88 -11.21 4.81
N ASN A 51 -10.04 -10.57 5.00
CA ASN A 51 -10.58 -9.63 4.03
C ASN A 51 -9.72 -8.35 3.90
N GLN A 52 -9.18 -7.85 5.02
CA GLN A 52 -8.27 -6.70 5.02
C GLN A 52 -7.00 -6.98 4.21
N GLY A 53 -6.45 -8.18 4.33
CA GLY A 53 -5.31 -8.60 3.53
C GLY A 53 -5.62 -8.57 2.03
N PHE A 54 -6.82 -8.98 1.61
CA PHE A 54 -7.21 -8.91 0.19
C PHE A 54 -7.39 -7.48 -0.30
N TYR A 55 -7.91 -6.56 0.52
CA TYR A 55 -7.89 -5.13 0.17
C TYR A 55 -6.47 -4.63 -0.05
N ASN A 56 -5.54 -4.97 0.85
CA ASN A 56 -4.11 -4.63 0.70
C ASN A 56 -3.50 -5.23 -0.58
N LEU A 57 -3.82 -6.49 -0.90
CA LEU A 57 -3.38 -7.15 -2.12
C LEU A 57 -3.88 -6.44 -3.38
N PHE A 58 -5.17 -6.08 -3.43
CA PHE A 58 -5.74 -5.44 -4.60
C PHE A 58 -5.19 -4.02 -4.81
N LEU A 59 -4.91 -3.27 -3.74
CA LEU A 59 -4.19 -1.99 -3.84
C LEU A 59 -2.78 -2.19 -4.42
N ALA A 60 -2.07 -3.25 -3.98
CA ALA A 60 -0.77 -3.58 -4.52
C ALA A 60 -0.83 -3.97 -6.01
N VAL A 61 -1.84 -4.76 -6.42
CA VAL A 61 -2.07 -5.15 -7.82
C VAL A 61 -2.37 -3.94 -8.69
N VAL A 62 -3.30 -3.07 -8.27
CA VAL A 62 -3.61 -1.82 -9.00
C VAL A 62 -2.37 -0.96 -9.17
N THR A 63 -1.56 -0.82 -8.11
CA THR A 63 -0.30 -0.08 -8.15
C THR A 63 0.69 -0.71 -9.13
N ALA A 64 0.87 -2.03 -9.09
CA ALA A 64 1.79 -2.76 -9.96
C ALA A 64 1.39 -2.66 -11.43
N VAL A 65 0.09 -2.81 -11.74
CA VAL A 65 -0.45 -2.61 -13.09
C VAL A 65 -0.18 -1.18 -13.54
N GLY A 66 -0.44 -0.19 -12.69
CA GLY A 66 -0.16 1.22 -12.97
C GLY A 66 1.31 1.46 -13.34
N ILE A 67 2.25 0.88 -12.59
CA ILE A 67 3.70 0.97 -12.87
C ILE A 67 4.02 0.41 -14.25
N VAL A 68 3.47 -0.76 -14.59
CA VAL A 68 3.72 -1.41 -15.91
C VAL A 68 3.20 -0.54 -17.05
N LEU A 69 1.99 0.02 -16.92
CA LEU A 69 1.42 0.89 -17.96
C LEU A 69 2.22 2.18 -18.10
N ALA A 70 2.60 2.81 -16.99
CA ALA A 70 3.41 4.03 -17.00
C ALA A 70 4.80 3.79 -17.63
N ALA A 71 5.44 2.66 -17.33
CA ALA A 71 6.74 2.31 -17.90
C ALA A 71 6.68 1.90 -19.38
N ALA A 72 5.55 1.35 -19.84
CA ALA A 72 5.36 0.95 -21.24
C ALA A 72 4.85 2.10 -22.14
N GLY A 73 4.22 3.11 -21.55
CA GLY A 73 3.69 4.27 -22.27
C GLY A 73 4.78 5.26 -22.65
N ALA A 74 4.69 5.84 -23.85
CA ALA A 74 5.44 7.05 -24.16
C ALA A 74 4.94 8.20 -23.27
N GLU A 75 5.83 9.11 -22.90
CA GLU A 75 5.49 10.27 -22.06
C GLU A 75 4.31 11.06 -22.64
N GLY A 76 3.30 11.33 -21.82
CA GLY A 76 2.09 12.04 -22.23
C GLY A 76 1.10 11.23 -23.07
N SER A 77 1.38 9.94 -23.33
CA SER A 77 0.42 9.05 -23.98
C SER A 77 -0.74 8.69 -23.05
N GLY A 78 -1.83 8.19 -23.63
CA GLY A 78 -2.96 7.68 -22.83
C GLY A 78 -2.57 6.52 -21.92
N LEU A 79 -1.56 5.72 -22.30
CA LEU A 79 -1.06 4.61 -21.50
C LEU A 79 -0.27 5.10 -20.28
N ASP A 80 0.56 6.12 -20.47
CA ASP A 80 1.29 6.80 -19.39
C ASP A 80 0.31 7.46 -18.40
N ALA A 81 -0.68 8.18 -18.91
CA ALA A 81 -1.73 8.80 -18.09
C ALA A 81 -2.53 7.76 -17.29
N ALA A 82 -2.95 6.65 -17.93
CA ALA A 82 -3.65 5.57 -17.25
C ALA A 82 -2.78 4.91 -16.17
N GLY A 83 -1.51 4.64 -16.48
CA GLY A 83 -0.55 4.07 -15.52
C GLY A 83 -0.36 4.96 -14.30
N SER A 84 -0.07 6.23 -14.54
CA SER A 84 0.07 7.27 -13.51
C SER A 84 -1.17 7.38 -12.62
N ALA A 85 -2.37 7.37 -13.22
CA ALA A 85 -3.63 7.41 -12.48
C ALA A 85 -3.80 6.19 -11.57
N LEU A 86 -3.48 4.98 -12.04
CA LEU A 86 -3.56 3.76 -11.22
C LEU A 86 -2.52 3.74 -10.11
N VAL A 87 -1.29 4.21 -10.37
CA VAL A 87 -0.25 4.33 -9.32
C VAL A 87 -0.72 5.28 -8.22
N LEU A 88 -1.26 6.46 -8.58
CA LEU A 88 -1.80 7.42 -7.62
C LEU A 88 -3.01 6.87 -6.88
N ALA A 89 -3.91 6.16 -7.56
CA ALA A 89 -5.06 5.54 -6.91
C ALA A 89 -4.62 4.51 -5.87
N GLY A 90 -3.72 3.60 -6.23
CA GLY A 90 -3.22 2.57 -5.33
C GLY A 90 -2.43 3.15 -4.15
N THR A 91 -1.36 3.91 -4.42
CA THR A 91 -0.50 4.49 -3.38
C THR A 91 -1.22 5.58 -2.56
N GLY A 92 -2.06 6.39 -3.19
CA GLY A 92 -2.88 7.38 -2.51
C GLY A 92 -3.86 6.74 -1.52
N SER A 93 -4.55 5.66 -1.92
CA SER A 93 -5.42 4.92 -1.00
C SER A 93 -4.65 4.29 0.16
N MET A 94 -3.47 3.72 -0.08
CA MET A 94 -2.60 3.19 0.99
C MET A 94 -2.21 4.30 1.99
N ALA A 95 -1.75 5.45 1.49
CA ALA A 95 -1.35 6.58 2.32
C ALA A 95 -2.55 7.17 3.11
N ALA A 96 -3.72 7.30 2.47
CA ALA A 96 -4.93 7.78 3.12
C ALA A 96 -5.42 6.82 4.22
N ALA A 97 -5.41 5.51 3.96
CA ALA A 97 -5.77 4.51 4.98
C ALA A 97 -4.80 4.55 6.17
N ALA A 98 -3.49 4.69 5.91
CA ALA A 98 -2.49 4.86 6.95
C ALA A 98 -2.72 6.14 7.78
N LEU A 99 -3.11 7.25 7.14
CA LEU A 99 -3.48 8.49 7.83
C LEU A 99 -4.69 8.29 8.74
N VAL A 100 -5.74 7.61 8.26
CA VAL A 100 -6.92 7.28 9.09
C VAL A 100 -6.51 6.43 10.30
N LEU A 101 -5.65 5.42 10.12
CA LEU A 101 -5.16 4.60 11.22
C LEU A 101 -4.33 5.41 12.23
N PHE A 102 -3.46 6.29 11.74
CA PHE A 102 -2.63 7.16 12.56
C PHE A 102 -3.46 8.11 13.43
N ALA A 103 -4.53 8.66 12.86
CA ALA A 103 -5.44 9.58 13.53
C ALA A 103 -6.36 8.86 14.54
N SER A 104 -6.91 7.71 14.16
CA SER A 104 -7.94 7.00 14.94
C SER A 104 -7.38 6.10 16.05
N SER A 105 -6.12 5.64 15.95
CA SER A 105 -5.56 4.63 16.87
C SER A 105 -4.16 5.00 17.36
N PRO A 106 -4.03 5.75 18.48
CA PRO A 106 -2.73 6.20 19.02
C PRO A 106 -1.72 5.07 19.22
N GLY A 107 -2.15 3.92 19.75
CA GLY A 107 -1.29 2.74 19.97
C GLY A 107 -0.80 2.07 18.67
N LYS A 108 -1.41 2.37 17.53
CA LYS A 108 -1.06 1.80 16.22
C LYS A 108 -0.32 2.77 15.30
N ARG A 109 0.02 3.97 15.77
CA ARG A 109 0.72 5.00 14.98
C ARG A 109 2.04 4.51 14.38
N GLY A 110 2.80 3.68 15.12
CA GLY A 110 4.03 3.09 14.59
C GLY A 110 3.78 2.15 13.40
N ALA A 111 2.69 1.38 13.42
CA ALA A 111 2.28 0.54 12.30
C ALA A 111 1.77 1.38 11.12
N ALA A 112 1.02 2.44 11.39
CA ALA A 112 0.54 3.38 10.39
C ALA A 112 1.70 4.06 9.63
N LEU A 113 2.75 4.49 10.34
CA LEU A 113 3.94 5.08 9.71
C LEU A 113 4.67 4.07 8.81
N LYS A 114 4.88 2.83 9.30
CA LYS A 114 5.59 1.79 8.54
C LYS A 114 4.89 1.46 7.22
N GLN A 115 3.55 1.40 7.21
CA GLN A 115 2.78 1.10 6.00
C GLN A 115 2.50 2.33 5.13
N GLY A 116 2.47 3.54 5.71
CA GLY A 116 2.06 4.77 5.01
C GLY A 116 3.19 5.60 4.41
N VAL A 117 4.43 5.49 4.88
CA VAL A 117 5.53 6.38 4.45
C VAL A 117 5.92 6.14 2.98
N LEU A 118 6.18 4.89 2.59
CA LEU A 118 6.52 4.58 1.19
C LEU A 118 5.45 5.03 0.19
N PRO A 119 4.15 4.71 0.37
CA PRO A 119 3.12 5.19 -0.55
C PRO A 119 2.98 6.71 -0.54
N LEU A 120 3.12 7.38 0.60
CA LEU A 120 3.09 8.85 0.65
C LEU A 120 4.24 9.47 -0.15
N LEU A 121 5.46 8.95 0.02
CA LEU A 121 6.63 9.42 -0.74
C LEU A 121 6.47 9.15 -2.24
N ALA A 122 5.86 8.02 -2.62
CA ALA A 122 5.54 7.72 -4.01
C ALA A 122 4.59 8.77 -4.61
N VAL A 123 3.49 9.09 -3.91
CA VAL A 123 2.55 10.14 -4.33
C VAL A 123 3.25 11.49 -4.50
N VAL A 124 4.02 11.92 -3.50
CA VAL A 124 4.73 13.21 -3.56
C VAL A 124 5.71 13.25 -4.72
N ALA A 125 6.55 12.22 -4.88
CA ALA A 125 7.53 12.16 -5.96
C ALA A 125 6.88 12.13 -7.35
N LEU A 126 5.77 11.42 -7.51
CA LEU A 126 5.05 11.34 -8.78
C LEU A 126 4.37 12.68 -9.12
N VAL A 127 3.68 13.30 -8.15
CA VAL A 127 3.06 14.62 -8.33
C VAL A 127 4.09 15.69 -8.67
N VAL A 128 5.22 15.74 -7.94
CA VAL A 128 6.32 16.65 -8.28
C VAL A 128 6.85 16.36 -9.69
N GLY A 129 6.93 15.08 -10.06
CA GLY A 129 7.39 14.65 -11.38
C GLY A 129 6.51 15.09 -12.54
N PHE A 130 5.24 15.43 -12.31
CA PHE A 130 4.36 15.98 -13.33
C PHE A 130 4.44 17.51 -13.46
N THR A 131 5.10 18.17 -12.51
CA THR A 131 5.17 19.63 -12.44
C THR A 131 6.53 20.21 -12.87
N VAL A 132 7.54 19.35 -13.06
CA VAL A 132 8.92 19.73 -13.41
C VAL A 132 9.40 18.97 -14.63
#